data_AF-A0A2V6WIK7-F1
#
_entry.id   AF-A0A2V6WIK7-F1
#
_cell.length_a   1.000
_cell.length_b   1.000
_cell.length_c   1.000
_cell.angle_alpha   90.00
_cell.angle_beta   90.00
_cell.angle_gamma   90.00
#
_symmetry.space_group_name_H-M   'P 1'
#
loop_
_entity.id
_entity.type
_entity.pdbx_description
1 polymer ?
#
loop_
_entity_poly.entity_id
_entity_poly.type
_entity_poly.pdbx_seq_one_letter_code
_entity_poly.pdbx_strand_id
1 'polypeptide(L)' 'MEVQLDRDSFLKGLQMVQNIVEPRQALPILANVLIQAGDESVRLTATDLEVGATVSIPAKVAAPGAITL' A
#
# COMPACT_ATOMS: atom_id res chain seq x y z
N MET A 1 13.49 3.72 -2.67
CA MET A 1 12.31 4.30 -2.01
C MET A 1 12.71 4.61 -0.57
N GLU A 2 12.50 5.86 -0.14
CA GLU A 2 12.75 6.32 1.23
C GLU A 2 11.66 7.32 1.62
N VAL A 3 10.91 7.02 2.68
CA VAL A 3 9.75 7.80 3.13
C VAL A 3 9.71 7.92 4.65
N GLN A 4 9.18 9.03 5.14
CA GLN A 4 8.87 9.26 6.54
C GLN A 4 7.41 9.69 6.66
N LEU A 5 6.65 9.02 7.53
CA LEU A 5 5.21 9.22 7.65
C LEU A 5 4.73 8.88 9.05
N ASP A 6 3.52 9.30 9.40
CA ASP A 6 2.92 8.99 10.68
C ASP A 6 2.51 7.50 10.78
N ARG A 7 2.90 6.84 11.87
CA ARG A 7 2.69 5.41 12.06
C ARG A 7 1.22 5.04 12.13
N ASP A 8 0.41 5.83 12.84
CA ASP A 8 -0.99 5.50 13.06
C ASP A 8 -1.81 5.72 11.78
N SER A 9 -1.48 6.76 11.03
CA SER A 9 -2.02 7.01 9.69
C SER A 9 -1.66 5.88 8.73
N PHE A 10 -0.42 5.38 8.77
CA PHE A 10 0.02 4.23 7.98
C PHE A 10 -0.79 2.97 8.29
N LEU A 11 -0.88 2.62 9.56
CA LEU A 11 -1.57 1.40 10.00
C LEU A 11 -3.06 1.44 9.65
N LYS A 12 -3.71 2.60 9.81
CA LYS A 12 -5.11 2.78 9.40
C LYS A 12 -5.27 2.59 7.89
N GLY A 13 -4.41 3.20 7.09
CA GLY A 13 -4.45 3.03 5.63
C GLY A 13 -4.18 1.58 5.22
N LEU A 14 -3.20 0.93 5.83
CA LEU A 14 -2.89 -0.47 5.56
C LEU A 14 -4.08 -1.40 5.89
N GLN A 15 -4.73 -1.20 7.03
CA GLN A 15 -5.93 -1.96 7.41
C GLN A 15 -7.08 -1.81 6.41
N MET A 16 -7.22 -0.64 5.76
CA MET A 16 -8.27 -0.41 4.76
C MET A 16 -8.06 -1.26 3.48
N VAL A 17 -6.82 -1.53 3.10
CA VAL A 17 -6.50 -2.32 1.89
C VAL A 17 -6.22 -3.78 2.19
N GLN A 18 -5.76 -4.12 3.41
CA GLN A 18 -5.38 -5.48 3.78
C GLN A 18 -6.54 -6.48 3.73
N ASN A 19 -7.78 -6.03 3.96
CA ASN A 19 -8.95 -6.92 3.90
C ASN A 19 -9.28 -7.42 2.49
N ILE A 20 -8.72 -6.82 1.43
CA ILE A 20 -8.85 -7.28 0.04
C ILE A 20 -7.85 -8.40 -0.26
N VAL A 21 -6.76 -8.46 0.51
CA VAL A 21 -5.71 -9.45 0.33
C VAL A 21 -6.11 -10.75 1.00
N GLU A 22 -6.23 -11.83 0.23
CA GLU A 22 -6.44 -13.17 0.79
C GLU A 22 -5.12 -13.94 0.94
N PRO A 23 -4.82 -14.55 2.11
CA PRO A 23 -3.55 -15.27 2.31
C PRO A 23 -3.39 -16.54 1.47
N ARG A 24 -4.47 -17.04 0.86
CA ARG A 24 -4.51 -18.31 0.11
C ARG A 24 -4.83 -18.09 -1.36
N GLN A 25 -4.17 -17.13 -1.99
CA GLN A 25 -4.34 -16.90 -3.42
C GLN A 25 -3.43 -17.79 -4.27
N ALA A 26 -3.93 -18.18 -5.46
CA ALA A 26 -3.17 -18.95 -6.44
C ALA A 26 -1.98 -18.17 -7.02
N LEU A 27 -2.05 -16.83 -7.00
CA LEU A 27 -1.02 -15.92 -7.47
C LEU A 27 -0.37 -15.21 -6.27
N PRO A 28 0.86 -15.58 -5.86
CA PRO A 28 1.49 -15.02 -4.66
C PRO A 28 1.62 -13.49 -4.65
N ILE A 29 1.75 -12.86 -5.82
CA ILE A 29 1.87 -11.40 -5.93
C ILE A 29 0.63 -10.64 -5.44
N LEU A 30 -0.55 -11.28 -5.49
CA LEU A 30 -1.79 -10.70 -5.02
C LEU A 30 -1.95 -10.79 -3.50
N ALA A 31 -1.07 -11.54 -2.82
CA ALA A 31 -0.96 -11.53 -1.37
C ALA A 31 -0.24 -10.27 -0.82
N ASN A 32 0.22 -9.39 -1.72
CA ASN A 32 0.98 -8.20 -1.37
C ASN A 32 0.13 -6.93 -1.51
N VAL A 33 0.58 -5.87 -0.83
CA VAL A 33 0.12 -4.50 -1.03
C VAL A 33 1.17 -3.75 -1.85
N LEU A 34 0.74 -3.11 -2.93
CA LEU A 34 1.56 -2.15 -3.67
C LEU A 34 1.69 -0.86 -2.86
N ILE A 35 2.92 -0.47 -2.58
CA ILE A 35 3.30 0.75 -1.89
C ILE A 35 4.00 1.67 -2.89
N GLN A 36 3.45 2.86 -3.13
CA GLN A 36 4.03 3.85 -4.05
C GLN A 36 4.26 5.16 -3.31
N ALA A 37 5.49 5.67 -3.36
CA ALA A 37 5.88 6.94 -2.76
C ALA A 37 6.10 8.00 -3.84
N GLY A 38 5.36 9.11 -3.75
CA GLY A 38 5.43 10.25 -4.67
C GLY A 38 4.46 11.36 -4.25
N ASP A 39 4.60 12.56 -4.80
CA ASP A 39 3.66 13.68 -4.60
C ASP A 39 3.26 13.91 -3.13
N GLU A 40 4.25 13.97 -2.23
CA GLU A 40 4.07 14.19 -0.78
C GLU A 40 3.15 13.16 -0.09
N SER A 41 3.05 11.97 -0.67
CA SER A 41 2.20 10.90 -0.13
C SER A 41 2.77 9.50 -0.39
N VAL A 42 2.25 8.54 0.36
CA VAL A 42 2.37 7.11 0.09
C VAL A 42 0.99 6.57 -0.26
N ARG A 43 0.90 5.92 -1.42
CA ARG A 43 -0.30 5.25 -1.90
C ARG A 43 -0.18 3.75 -1.65
N LEU A 44 -1.19 3.17 -1.02
CA LEU A 44 -1.30 1.73 -0.79
C LEU A 44 -2.42 1.19 -1.68
N THR A 45 -2.15 0.12 -2.42
CA THR A 45 -3.12 -0.52 -3.31
C THR A 45 -3.10 -2.03 -3.12
N ALA A 46 -4.27 -2.65 -3.03
CA ALA A 46 -4.45 -4.11 -3.00
C ALA A 46 -5.59 -4.52 -3.92
N THR A 47 -5.53 -5.73 -4.46
CA THR A 47 -6.56 -6.30 -5.34
C THR A 47 -6.54 -7.82 -5.37
N ASP A 48 -7.71 -8.42 -5.58
CA ASP A 48 -7.93 -9.85 -5.85
C ASP A 48 -8.36 -10.14 -7.30
N LEU A 49 -8.21 -9.15 -8.20
CA LEU A 49 -8.68 -9.11 -9.59
C LEU A 49 -10.18 -8.84 -9.80
N GLU A 50 -11.00 -8.91 -8.76
CA GLU A 50 -12.42 -8.54 -8.82
C GLU A 50 -12.67 -7.18 -8.17
N VAL A 51 -12.03 -6.95 -7.03
CA VAL A 51 -12.11 -5.73 -6.23
C VAL A 51 -10.70 -5.19 -6.02
N GLY A 52 -10.60 -3.86 -5.95
CA GLY A 52 -9.37 -3.18 -5.57
C GLY A 52 -9.67 -1.97 -4.71
N ALA A 53 -8.79 -1.69 -3.76
CA ALA A 53 -8.82 -0.44 -3.00
C ALA A 53 -7.48 0.27 -3.10
N THR A 54 -7.55 1.59 -2.98
CA THR A 54 -6.40 2.46 -2.98
C THR A 54 -6.61 3.52 -1.91
N VAL A 55 -5.61 3.72 -1.06
CA VAL A 55 -5.60 4.78 -0.03
C VAL A 55 -4.32 5.59 -0.17
N SER A 56 -4.42 6.90 0.03
CA SER A 56 -3.27 7.81 0.03
C SER A 56 -3.06 8.36 1.43
N ILE A 57 -1.81 8.35 1.87
CA ILE A 57 -1.39 8.70 3.22
C ILE A 57 -0.36 9.81 3.09
N PRO A 58 -0.56 10.98 3.72
CA PRO A 58 0.45 12.05 3.70
C PRO A 58 1.80 11.53 4.21
N ALA A 59 2.86 11.84 3.46
CA ALA A 59 4.20 11.35 3.75
C ALA A 59 5.28 12.30 3.23
N LYS A 60 6.36 12.44 3.98
CA LYS A 60 7.58 13.06 3.47
C LYS A 60 8.32 12.04 2.62
N VAL A 61 8.44 12.31 1.32
CA VAL A 61 9.13 11.44 0.37
C VAL A 61 10.54 11.97 0.15
N ALA A 62 11.55 11.23 0.63
CA ALA A 62 12.96 11.57 0.42
C ALA A 62 13.49 11.00 -0.90
N ALA A 63 13.07 9.77 -1.23
CA ALA A 63 13.34 9.14 -2.51
C ALA A 63 12.07 8.44 -3.03
N PRO A 64 11.49 8.88 -4.15
CA PRO A 64 10.30 8.25 -4.72
C PRO A 64 10.59 6.79 -5.14
N GLY A 65 9.53 6.03 -5.35
CA GLY A 65 9.65 4.66 -5.82
C GLY A 65 8.41 3.83 -5.48
N ALA A 66 8.44 2.57 -5.89
CA ALA A 66 7.38 1.62 -5.62
C ALA A 66 7.94 0.24 -5.25
N ILE A 67 7.22 -0.46 -4.38
CA ILE A 67 7.50 -1.85 -3.98
C ILE A 67 6.20 -2.54 -3.60
N THR A 68 6.15 -3.87 -3.68
CA THR A 68 5.06 -4.67 -3.12
C THR A 68 5.57 -5.41 -1.89
N LEU A 69 4.79 -5.43 -0.80
CA LEU A 69 5.11 -6.15 0.45
C LEU A 69 3.91 -6.95 0.97
#